data_AF-A0A956K9M8-F1
#
_entry.id   AF-A0A956K9M8-F1
#
_cell.length_a   1.000
_cell.length_b   1.000
_cell.length_c   1.000
_cell.angle_alpha   90.00
_cell.angle_beta   90.00
_cell.angle_gamma   90.00
#
_symmetry.space_group_name_H-M   'P 1'
#
loop_
_entity.id
_entity.type
_entity.pdbx_description
1 polymer ?
#
loop_
_entity_poly.entity_id
_entity_poly.type
_entity_poly.pdbx_seq_one_letter_code
_entity_poly.pdbx_strand_id
1 'polypeptide(L)'
;MNRNLGLLSLIALSLAACATDQAPDSDVDWSELESPTIEELDPNTAEPFEFMGIQYENQGEFIASGRRCGTDISEEEIERLEAIHAQLPEFEAIYGDFGAETGKGKPSGGGGGGGGTSTVTGGTINVYFHVIHSGSTGKLTSTDISNQMKVLNDAYSGTGWSFTLADSDWTDNASWASMGYGSSAERAAKSALRQGSADDLNIYTANIGGGLL
;
A
#
# COMPACT_ATOMS: atom_id res chain seq x y z
N MET A 1 -69.71 4.35 16.91
CA MET A 1 -68.50 3.94 17.65
C MET A 1 -67.45 5.03 17.42
N ASN A 2 -67.30 5.96 18.37
CA ASN A 2 -66.26 5.94 19.42
C ASN A 2 -64.83 5.92 18.82
N ARG A 3 -63.91 6.88 19.01
CA ARG A 3 -63.81 8.12 19.83
C ARG A 3 -62.68 8.99 19.25
N ASN A 4 -62.90 10.31 19.23
CA ASN A 4 -62.06 11.44 19.70
C ASN A 4 -60.59 11.61 19.25
N LEU A 5 -60.27 12.75 18.57
CA LEU A 5 -59.74 14.04 19.08
C LEU A 5 -58.21 13.99 19.31
N GLY A 6 -57.35 14.92 18.94
CA GLY A 6 -57.50 16.28 18.42
C GLY A 6 -56.12 16.98 18.46
N LEU A 7 -55.92 17.94 17.58
CA LEU A 7 -54.87 18.96 17.61
C LEU A 7 -54.79 19.65 19.00
N LEU A 8 -53.57 19.95 19.45
CA LEU A 8 -53.16 21.13 20.25
C LEU A 8 -51.61 21.13 20.28
N SER A 9 -50.89 22.01 19.58
CA SER A 9 -50.77 23.47 19.79
C SER A 9 -50.11 23.75 21.16
N LEU A 10 -48.81 24.05 21.24
CA LEU A 10 -48.13 25.35 20.99
C LEU A 10 -47.71 25.93 22.35
N ILE A 11 -46.74 26.86 22.33
CA ILE A 11 -46.31 27.81 23.40
C ILE A 11 -45.17 27.27 24.28
N ALA A 12 -44.00 27.91 24.44
CA ALA A 12 -43.46 29.19 23.96
C ALA A 12 -41.99 29.29 24.46
N LEU A 13 -41.06 29.87 23.67
CA LEU A 13 -40.42 31.19 23.89
C LEU A 13 -39.42 31.18 25.08
N SER A 14 -38.18 31.65 25.04
CA SER A 14 -37.31 32.40 24.13
C SER A 14 -36.01 32.60 24.93
N LEU A 15 -34.81 32.52 24.31
CA LEU A 15 -33.88 33.65 24.10
C LEU A 15 -32.47 33.14 23.70
N ALA A 16 -31.88 33.88 22.74
CA ALA A 16 -30.57 33.79 22.07
C ALA A 16 -29.33 33.72 23.02
N ALA A 17 -28.09 33.44 22.62
CA ALA A 17 -27.31 33.60 21.37
C ALA A 17 -26.05 32.67 21.46
N CYS A 18 -25.14 32.43 20.52
CA CYS A 18 -24.82 32.91 19.17
C CYS A 18 -24.00 31.81 18.45
N ALA A 19 -24.18 31.61 17.14
CA ALA A 19 -23.12 31.40 16.14
C ALA A 19 -23.82 31.25 14.79
N THR A 20 -23.38 32.05 13.83
CA THR A 20 -24.00 32.28 12.53
C THR A 20 -23.87 31.07 11.61
N ASP A 21 -25.00 30.46 11.24
CA ASP A 21 -25.13 29.61 10.06
C ASP A 21 -25.15 30.51 8.82
N GLN A 22 -24.01 30.62 8.14
CA GLN A 22 -23.95 31.00 6.73
C GLN A 22 -23.31 29.82 6.00
N ALA A 23 -24.13 28.95 5.41
CA ALA A 23 -23.63 28.02 4.40
C ALA A 23 -23.11 28.87 3.21
N PRO A 24 -21.88 28.65 2.71
CA PRO A 24 -21.43 29.34 1.50
C PRO A 24 -22.29 28.94 0.31
N ASP A 25 -22.58 29.93 -0.52
CA ASP A 25 -23.43 29.94 -1.71
C ASP A 25 -23.37 28.66 -2.55
N SER A 26 -24.54 28.15 -2.93
CA SER A 26 -24.70 27.14 -3.97
C SER A 26 -24.50 27.69 -5.39
N ASP A 27 -24.05 28.94 -5.51
CA ASP A 27 -23.88 29.70 -6.76
C ASP A 27 -22.43 29.65 -7.27
N VAL A 28 -21.75 28.50 -7.14
CA VAL A 28 -20.52 28.26 -7.92
C VAL A 28 -20.93 27.81 -9.31
N ASP A 29 -20.99 28.76 -10.24
CA ASP A 29 -21.11 28.47 -11.67
C ASP A 29 -19.80 27.86 -12.17
N TRP A 30 -19.79 26.53 -12.23
CA TRP A 30 -18.65 25.74 -12.71
C TRP A 30 -18.34 25.98 -14.19
N SER A 31 -19.17 26.74 -14.93
CA SER A 31 -18.93 27.07 -16.34
C SER A 31 -18.07 28.33 -16.56
N GLU A 32 -17.78 29.09 -15.50
CA GLU A 32 -16.97 30.33 -15.57
C GLU A 32 -15.54 30.15 -15.02
N LEU A 33 -15.21 28.99 -14.44
CA LEU A 33 -13.84 28.68 -14.06
C LEU A 33 -13.06 28.23 -15.29
N GLU A 34 -12.34 29.17 -15.91
CA GLU A 34 -11.29 28.85 -16.87
C GLU A 34 -10.31 27.87 -16.19
N SER A 35 -10.30 26.62 -16.65
CA SER A 35 -9.30 25.64 -16.20
C SER A 35 -7.92 26.21 -16.53
N PRO A 36 -7.02 26.39 -15.54
CA PRO A 36 -5.69 26.89 -15.82
C PRO A 36 -5.03 25.98 -16.86
N THR A 37 -4.48 26.58 -17.92
CA THR A 37 -3.76 25.85 -18.96
C THR A 37 -2.62 25.06 -18.31
N ILE A 38 -2.45 23.79 -18.67
CA ILE A 38 -1.47 22.83 -18.11
C ILE A 38 -0.01 23.35 -18.12
N GLU A 39 0.24 24.47 -18.81
CA GLU A 39 1.53 25.16 -18.92
C GLU A 39 1.98 25.88 -17.61
N GLU A 40 1.12 26.03 -16.60
CA GLU A 40 1.45 26.76 -15.35
C GLU A 40 1.78 25.87 -14.13
N LEU A 41 1.98 24.56 -14.33
CA LEU A 41 2.44 23.65 -13.28
C LEU A 41 3.86 23.15 -13.55
N ASP A 42 4.81 24.07 -13.75
CA ASP A 42 6.22 23.69 -13.66
C ASP A 42 6.56 23.48 -12.17
N PRO A 43 6.92 22.24 -11.77
CA PRO A 43 7.21 21.92 -10.38
C PRO A 43 8.39 22.73 -9.82
N ASN A 44 9.21 23.35 -10.66
CA ASN A 44 10.36 24.17 -10.26
C ASN A 44 10.04 25.65 -10.15
N THR A 45 8.84 26.10 -10.55
CA THR A 45 8.42 27.52 -10.47
C THR A 45 7.22 27.74 -9.56
N ALA A 46 6.68 26.69 -8.94
CA ALA A 46 5.62 26.80 -7.94
C ALA A 46 6.12 27.54 -6.68
N GLU A 47 5.22 28.31 -6.05
CA GLU A 47 5.51 29.09 -4.84
C GLU A 47 6.03 28.21 -3.68
N PRO A 48 6.87 28.78 -2.78
CA PRO A 48 7.36 28.06 -1.62
C PRO A 48 6.23 27.54 -0.73
N PHE A 49 6.42 26.36 -0.15
CA PHE A 49 5.45 25.76 0.76
C PHE A 49 6.09 25.04 1.94
N GLU A 50 5.33 24.91 3.02
CA GLU A 50 5.76 24.19 4.21
C GLU A 50 5.18 22.78 4.23
N PHE A 51 6.02 21.80 4.51
CA PHE A 51 5.58 20.44 4.82
C PHE A 51 6.32 19.92 6.05
N MET A 52 5.56 19.56 7.09
CA MET A 52 6.07 19.03 8.36
C MET A 52 7.11 19.94 9.06
N GLY A 53 6.95 21.27 8.99
CA GLY A 53 7.87 22.22 9.61
C GLY A 53 9.10 22.59 8.79
N ILE A 54 9.21 22.07 7.55
CA ILE A 54 10.30 22.37 6.62
C ILE A 54 9.74 23.14 5.43
N GLN A 55 10.36 24.26 5.11
CA GLN A 55 10.04 25.11 3.97
C GLN A 55 10.78 24.60 2.73
N TYR A 56 10.05 24.42 1.62
CA TYR A 56 10.59 24.07 0.31
C TYR A 56 10.38 25.23 -0.64
N GLU A 57 11.40 25.55 -1.43
CA GLU A 57 11.32 26.65 -2.39
C GLU A 57 10.31 26.37 -3.51
N ASN A 58 10.13 25.11 -3.89
CA ASN A 58 9.15 24.66 -4.89
C ASN A 58 8.90 23.14 -4.77
N GLN A 59 7.99 22.62 -5.59
CA GLN A 59 7.64 21.20 -5.60
C GLN A 59 8.82 20.33 -6.05
N GLY A 60 9.63 20.76 -7.01
CA GLY A 60 10.84 20.09 -7.47
C GLY A 60 11.84 19.83 -6.34
N GLU A 61 12.04 20.79 -5.45
CA GLU A 61 12.89 20.65 -4.26
C GLU A 61 12.32 19.66 -3.24
N PHE A 62 11.01 19.72 -2.98
CA PHE A 62 10.35 18.72 -2.15
C PHE A 62 10.52 17.30 -2.71
N ILE A 63 10.42 17.18 -4.03
CA ILE A 63 10.62 15.94 -4.79
C ILE A 63 12.06 15.43 -4.66
N ALA A 64 13.05 16.31 -4.86
CA ALA A 64 14.47 15.99 -4.80
C ALA A 64 14.92 15.64 -3.38
N SER A 65 14.24 16.17 -2.36
CA SER A 65 14.54 15.88 -0.94
C SER A 65 14.33 14.41 -0.54
N GLY A 66 13.70 13.58 -1.38
CA GLY A 66 13.48 12.15 -1.09
C GLY A 66 12.40 11.87 -0.04
N ARG A 67 11.79 12.91 0.57
CA ARG A 67 10.75 12.78 1.61
C ARG A 67 9.41 12.24 1.13
N ARG A 68 9.27 11.91 -0.16
CA ARG A 68 8.06 11.30 -0.74
C ARG A 68 7.79 9.89 -0.25
N CYS A 69 8.83 9.18 0.19
CA CYS A 69 8.75 7.90 0.86
C CYS A 69 9.76 7.95 2.00
N GLY A 70 9.30 7.93 3.25
CA GLY A 70 10.13 8.13 4.44
C GLY A 70 11.22 7.08 4.61
N THR A 71 12.35 7.26 3.93
CA THR A 71 13.66 6.78 4.37
C THR A 71 14.55 8.01 4.49
N ASP A 72 14.48 8.69 5.64
CA ASP A 72 15.58 9.56 6.07
C ASP A 72 16.77 8.62 6.34
N ILE A 73 17.65 8.45 5.36
CA ILE A 73 18.92 7.74 5.52
C ILE A 73 19.88 8.75 6.17
N SER A 74 20.26 8.54 7.42
CA SER A 74 21.21 9.44 8.10
C SER A 74 22.59 9.36 7.43
N GLU A 75 23.40 10.40 7.56
CA GLU A 75 24.77 10.41 7.02
C GLU A 75 25.60 9.21 7.54
N GLU A 76 25.34 8.75 8.77
CA GLU A 76 25.94 7.53 9.33
C GLU A 76 25.48 6.25 8.60
N GLU A 77 24.20 6.19 8.20
CA GLU A 77 23.66 5.05 7.47
C GLU A 77 24.19 5.01 6.02
N ILE A 78 24.46 6.17 5.42
CA ILE A 78 25.18 6.27 4.12
C ILE A 78 26.60 5.71 4.26
N GLU A 79 27.34 6.10 5.30
CA GLU A 79 28.69 5.59 5.56
C GLU A 79 28.69 4.08 5.83
N ARG A 80 27.68 3.56 6.55
CA ARG A 80 27.50 2.12 6.73
C ARG A 80 27.19 1.39 5.43
N LEU A 81 26.37 1.97 4.56
CA LEU A 81 26.06 1.40 3.25
C LEU A 81 27.29 1.38 2.34
N GLU A 82 28.10 2.44 2.35
CA GLU A 82 29.37 2.49 1.62
C GLU A 82 30.39 1.46 2.17
N ALA A 83 30.45 1.30 3.50
CA ALA A 83 31.30 0.28 4.13
C ALA A 83 30.85 -1.16 3.78
N ILE A 84 29.54 -1.41 3.70
CA ILE A 84 28.99 -2.69 3.21
C ILE A 84 29.36 -2.89 1.72
N HIS A 85 29.24 -1.84 0.91
CA HIS A 85 29.58 -1.90 -0.52
C HIS A 85 31.06 -2.19 -0.74
N ALA A 86 31.94 -1.64 0.11
CA ALA A 86 33.38 -1.87 0.06
C ALA A 86 33.78 -3.31 0.44
N GLN A 87 32.93 -4.06 1.14
CA GLN A 87 33.15 -5.46 1.50
C GLN A 87 32.60 -6.45 0.45
N LEU A 88 31.83 -5.99 -0.53
CA LEU A 88 31.31 -6.83 -1.62
C LEU A 88 32.39 -7.63 -2.39
N PRO A 89 33.58 -7.10 -2.71
CA PRO A 89 34.62 -7.91 -3.37
C PRO A 89 35.15 -9.05 -2.49
N GLU A 90 35.14 -8.91 -1.16
CA GLU A 90 35.51 -9.98 -0.22
C GLU A 90 34.37 -11.00 -0.07
N PHE A 91 33.13 -10.53 -0.05
CA PHE A 91 31.93 -11.37 -0.06
C PHE A 91 31.82 -12.20 -1.36
N GLU A 92 32.06 -11.60 -2.52
CA GLU A 92 32.14 -12.31 -3.81
C GLU A 92 33.29 -13.33 -3.83
N ALA A 93 34.43 -13.03 -3.21
CA ALA A 93 35.56 -13.95 -3.12
C ALA A 93 35.30 -15.17 -2.21
N ILE A 94 34.45 -15.04 -1.18
CA ILE A 94 34.11 -16.13 -0.24
C ILE A 94 32.89 -16.95 -0.71
N TYR A 95 31.91 -16.31 -1.37
CA TYR A 95 30.61 -16.93 -1.68
C TYR A 95 30.27 -17.01 -3.17
N GLY A 96 31.14 -16.56 -4.07
CA GLY A 96 30.90 -16.52 -5.53
C GLY A 96 30.70 -17.86 -6.24
N ASP A 97 30.76 -18.99 -5.52
CA ASP A 97 30.66 -20.35 -6.09
C ASP A 97 29.64 -21.27 -5.37
N PHE A 98 28.63 -20.72 -4.66
CA PHE A 98 27.46 -21.54 -4.27
C PHE A 98 26.47 -21.64 -5.44
N GLY A 99 26.94 -22.25 -6.53
CA GLY A 99 26.26 -22.31 -7.81
C GLY A 99 26.30 -23.66 -8.50
N ALA A 100 26.51 -24.77 -7.79
CA ALA A 100 26.32 -26.11 -8.35
C ALA A 100 26.13 -27.18 -7.26
N GLU A 101 24.88 -27.57 -6.98
CA GLU A 101 24.50 -29.00 -6.94
C GLU A 101 22.97 -29.20 -6.85
N THR A 102 22.44 -29.81 -7.94
CA THR A 102 21.23 -30.64 -8.08
C THR A 102 19.90 -30.19 -7.46
N GLY A 103 19.02 -29.62 -8.30
CA GLY A 103 17.58 -29.54 -7.98
C GLY A 103 16.73 -28.71 -8.94
N LYS A 104 16.43 -29.26 -10.13
CA LYS A 104 15.37 -28.82 -11.07
C LYS A 104 15.39 -27.34 -11.50
N GLY A 105 16.22 -27.06 -12.51
CA GLY A 105 15.83 -26.28 -13.68
C GLY A 105 15.58 -24.78 -13.52
N LYS A 106 16.66 -24.01 -13.37
CA LYS A 106 16.73 -22.62 -13.84
C LYS A 106 16.49 -22.62 -15.36
N PRO A 107 15.44 -21.98 -15.92
CA PRO A 107 15.49 -21.61 -17.32
C PRO A 107 16.61 -20.58 -17.48
N SER A 108 17.42 -20.76 -18.51
CA SER A 108 18.60 -19.96 -18.83
C SER A 108 18.30 -18.45 -18.84
N GLY A 109 18.57 -17.77 -17.74
CA GLY A 109 18.83 -16.34 -17.71
C GLY A 109 20.26 -16.11 -18.19
N GLY A 110 20.47 -16.19 -19.51
CA GLY A 110 21.72 -15.82 -20.16
C GLY A 110 21.86 -14.31 -20.12
N GLY A 111 22.93 -13.83 -19.49
CA GLY A 111 23.32 -12.43 -19.55
C GLY A 111 23.77 -12.04 -20.97
N GLY A 112 23.51 -10.77 -21.31
CA GLY A 112 24.23 -10.03 -22.34
C GLY A 112 23.67 -10.15 -23.77
N GLY A 113 23.00 -9.10 -24.22
CA GLY A 113 22.75 -8.86 -25.65
C GLY A 113 21.44 -8.12 -25.89
N GLY A 114 21.53 -6.82 -26.20
CA GLY A 114 20.36 -5.99 -26.49
C GLY A 114 19.52 -6.51 -27.65
N GLY A 115 18.20 -6.26 -27.57
CA GLY A 115 17.27 -6.49 -28.66
C GLY A 115 15.92 -7.02 -28.20
N GLY A 116 15.01 -6.10 -27.85
CA GLY A 116 13.59 -6.40 -27.64
C GLY A 116 13.24 -6.69 -26.19
N THR A 117 13.03 -5.64 -25.39
CA THR A 117 12.17 -5.74 -24.21
C THR A 117 10.81 -6.20 -24.73
N SER A 118 10.46 -7.48 -24.54
CA SER A 118 9.06 -7.88 -24.61
C SER A 118 8.36 -7.08 -23.54
N THR A 119 7.67 -6.02 -23.95
CA THR A 119 6.83 -5.25 -23.05
C THR A 119 5.81 -6.24 -22.51
N VAL A 120 5.92 -6.58 -21.22
CA VAL A 120 4.93 -7.46 -20.60
C VAL A 120 3.66 -6.64 -20.48
N THR A 121 2.69 -6.91 -21.34
CA THR A 121 1.44 -6.15 -21.43
C THR A 121 0.31 -6.78 -20.61
N GLY A 122 0.61 -7.79 -19.79
CA GLY A 122 -0.38 -8.49 -18.97
C GLY A 122 0.03 -9.90 -18.58
N GLY A 123 -0.81 -10.54 -17.78
CA GLY A 123 -0.60 -11.89 -17.28
C GLY A 123 -1.60 -12.28 -16.20
N THR A 124 -1.56 -13.56 -15.83
CA THR A 124 -2.30 -14.08 -14.68
C THR A 124 -1.32 -14.35 -13.55
N ILE A 125 -1.55 -13.71 -12.41
CA ILE A 125 -0.77 -13.87 -11.20
C ILE A 125 -1.53 -14.84 -10.29
N ASN A 126 -0.89 -15.93 -9.88
CA ASN A 126 -1.46 -16.81 -8.87
C ASN A 126 -1.34 -16.16 -7.50
N VAL A 127 -2.40 -16.27 -6.70
CA VAL A 127 -2.47 -15.72 -5.36
C VAL A 127 -2.57 -16.86 -4.35
N TYR A 128 -1.67 -16.84 -3.37
CA TYR A 128 -1.72 -17.68 -2.18
C TYR A 128 -2.12 -16.82 -0.99
N PHE A 129 -3.22 -17.18 -0.33
CA PHE A 129 -3.82 -16.36 0.72
C PHE A 129 -3.64 -17.02 2.09
N HIS A 130 -2.80 -16.43 2.93
CA HIS A 130 -2.43 -16.95 4.25
C HIS A 130 -3.15 -16.17 5.35
N VAL A 131 -4.12 -16.82 5.99
CA VAL A 131 -4.87 -16.25 7.10
C VAL A 131 -4.23 -16.65 8.43
N ILE A 132 -3.47 -15.74 9.02
CA ILE A 132 -2.84 -15.94 10.32
C ILE A 132 -3.75 -15.38 11.40
N HIS A 133 -4.21 -16.25 12.30
CA HIS A 133 -5.24 -15.91 13.29
C HIS A 133 -4.87 -16.40 14.69
N SER A 134 -5.63 -15.93 15.69
CA SER A 134 -5.52 -16.38 17.08
C SER A 134 -6.90 -16.85 17.55
N GLY A 135 -7.12 -18.15 17.58
CA GLY A 135 -8.45 -18.71 17.83
C GLY A 135 -9.47 -18.22 16.78
N SER A 136 -10.53 -17.53 17.20
CA SER A 136 -11.50 -16.93 16.26
C SER A 136 -11.11 -15.51 15.79
N THR A 137 -10.17 -14.85 16.47
CA THR A 137 -9.80 -13.47 16.16
C THR A 137 -8.93 -13.41 14.91
N GLY A 138 -9.34 -12.60 13.93
CA GLY A 138 -8.64 -12.47 12.64
C GLY A 138 -8.86 -13.66 11.69
N LYS A 139 -9.71 -14.62 12.05
CA LYS A 139 -10.01 -15.79 11.22
C LYS A 139 -11.01 -15.42 10.12
N LEU A 140 -10.49 -14.91 9.01
CA LEU A 140 -11.28 -14.58 7.82
C LEU A 140 -12.00 -15.82 7.26
N THR A 141 -13.17 -15.60 6.68
CA THR A 141 -13.90 -16.65 5.96
C THR A 141 -13.43 -16.77 4.51
N SER A 142 -13.68 -17.90 3.86
CA SER A 142 -13.43 -18.05 2.41
C SER A 142 -14.22 -17.03 1.58
N THR A 143 -15.37 -16.56 2.08
CA THR A 143 -16.14 -15.48 1.45
C THR A 143 -15.38 -14.16 1.48
N ASP A 144 -14.74 -13.82 2.61
CA ASP A 144 -13.93 -12.60 2.73
C ASP A 144 -12.75 -12.63 1.75
N ILE A 145 -12.07 -13.78 1.65
CA ILE A 145 -10.99 -14.00 0.67
C ILE A 145 -11.51 -13.82 -0.75
N SER A 146 -12.66 -14.43 -1.08
CA SER A 146 -13.26 -14.32 -2.42
C SER A 146 -13.64 -12.88 -2.76
N ASN A 147 -14.18 -12.14 -1.79
CA ASN A 147 -14.50 -10.72 -1.95
C ASN A 147 -13.24 -9.89 -2.20
N GLN A 148 -12.15 -10.15 -1.47
CA GLN A 148 -10.88 -9.45 -1.69
C GLN A 148 -10.29 -9.75 -3.08
N MET A 149 -10.36 -10.99 -3.54
CA MET A 149 -9.94 -11.37 -4.89
C MET A 149 -10.77 -10.66 -5.97
N LYS A 150 -12.06 -10.44 -5.73
CA LYS A 150 -12.91 -9.65 -6.61
C LYS A 150 -12.45 -8.18 -6.65
N VAL A 151 -12.25 -7.56 -5.50
CA VAL A 151 -11.75 -6.17 -5.42
C VAL A 151 -10.43 -6.02 -6.16
N LEU A 152 -9.50 -6.97 -5.98
CA LEU A 152 -8.20 -6.95 -6.64
C LEU A 152 -8.32 -7.04 -8.17
N ASN A 153 -9.16 -7.94 -8.69
CA ASN A 153 -9.38 -8.06 -10.12
C ASN A 153 -10.13 -6.86 -10.71
N ASP A 154 -11.11 -6.30 -9.99
CA ASP A 154 -11.83 -5.10 -10.43
C ASP A 154 -10.89 -3.90 -10.53
N ALA A 155 -10.03 -3.71 -9.53
CA ALA A 155 -9.09 -2.59 -9.46
C ALA A 155 -8.02 -2.62 -10.57
N TYR A 156 -7.62 -3.82 -11.01
CA TYR A 156 -6.64 -4.01 -12.08
C TYR A 156 -7.29 -4.30 -13.44
N SER A 157 -8.62 -4.21 -13.53
CA SER A 157 -9.32 -4.39 -14.80
C SER A 157 -8.82 -3.39 -15.84
N GLY A 158 -8.62 -3.85 -17.08
CA GLY A 158 -8.08 -3.03 -18.18
C GLY A 158 -6.56 -2.85 -18.19
N THR A 159 -5.83 -3.30 -17.17
CA THR A 159 -4.35 -3.24 -17.14
C THR A 159 -3.66 -4.37 -17.91
N GLY A 160 -4.42 -5.41 -18.27
CA GLY A 160 -3.89 -6.67 -18.80
C GLY A 160 -3.50 -7.69 -17.72
N TRP A 161 -3.55 -7.30 -16.44
CA TRP A 161 -3.28 -8.19 -15.31
C TRP A 161 -4.56 -8.76 -14.71
N SER A 162 -4.46 -10.02 -14.26
CA SER A 162 -5.52 -10.75 -13.58
C SER A 162 -4.94 -11.57 -12.43
N PHE A 163 -5.76 -11.84 -11.42
CA PHE A 163 -5.36 -12.55 -10.21
C PHE A 163 -6.25 -13.77 -10.00
N THR A 164 -5.64 -14.94 -9.87
CA THR A 164 -6.35 -16.20 -9.62
C THR A 164 -5.95 -16.75 -8.27
N LEU A 165 -6.92 -17.08 -7.41
CA LEU A 165 -6.65 -17.72 -6.13
C LEU A 165 -6.18 -19.16 -6.41
N ALA A 166 -4.91 -19.44 -6.14
CA ALA A 166 -4.32 -20.77 -6.30
C ALA A 166 -4.55 -21.64 -5.06
N ASP A 167 -4.37 -21.06 -3.86
CA ASP A 167 -4.69 -21.74 -2.60
C ASP A 167 -4.94 -20.72 -1.47
N SER A 168 -5.56 -21.20 -0.39
CA SER A 168 -5.73 -20.44 0.84
C SER A 168 -5.57 -21.34 2.06
N ASP A 169 -4.83 -20.88 3.06
CA ASP A 169 -4.63 -21.60 4.32
C ASP A 169 -4.90 -20.72 5.55
N TRP A 170 -5.17 -21.40 6.67
CA TRP A 170 -5.43 -20.79 7.96
C TRP A 170 -4.43 -21.30 8.98
N THR A 171 -3.66 -20.40 9.55
CA THR A 171 -2.65 -20.70 10.57
C THR A 171 -3.08 -20.11 11.91
N ASP A 172 -3.42 -20.97 12.87
CA ASP A 172 -3.72 -20.56 14.25
C ASP A 172 -2.42 -20.40 15.03
N ASN A 173 -1.87 -19.19 15.04
CA ASN A 173 -0.63 -18.85 15.73
C ASN A 173 -0.70 -17.43 16.30
N ALA A 174 -1.00 -17.33 17.60
CA ALA A 174 -1.17 -16.04 18.28
C ALA A 174 0.06 -15.13 18.21
N SER A 175 1.28 -15.70 18.20
CA SER A 175 2.52 -14.93 18.12
C SER A 175 2.72 -14.29 16.74
N TRP A 176 2.27 -14.96 15.68
CA TRP A 176 2.31 -14.41 14.33
C TRP A 176 1.10 -13.53 14.04
N ALA A 177 -0.07 -13.85 14.60
CA ALA A 177 -1.28 -13.07 14.43
C ALA A 177 -1.16 -11.64 14.99
N SER A 178 -0.23 -11.40 15.92
CA SER A 178 0.09 -10.10 16.52
C SER A 178 1.46 -9.56 16.10
N MET A 179 2.05 -10.11 15.03
CA MET A 179 3.37 -9.69 14.58
C MET A 179 3.38 -8.22 14.15
N GLY A 180 4.46 -7.51 14.48
CA GLY A 180 4.72 -6.16 13.97
C GLY A 180 5.44 -6.19 12.63
N TYR A 181 5.33 -5.10 11.88
CA TYR A 181 6.12 -4.88 10.66
C TYR A 181 7.63 -4.94 10.96
N GLY A 182 8.39 -5.64 10.11
CA GLY A 182 9.83 -5.84 10.23
C GLY A 182 10.24 -6.77 11.38
N SER A 183 9.29 -7.40 12.07
CA SER A 183 9.60 -8.25 13.24
C SER A 183 10.21 -9.60 12.83
N SER A 184 10.88 -10.26 13.76
CA SER A 184 11.34 -11.66 13.57
C SER A 184 10.16 -12.61 13.38
N ALA A 185 9.04 -12.36 14.06
CA ALA A 185 7.79 -13.11 13.90
C ALA A 185 7.24 -13.01 12.47
N GLU A 186 7.27 -11.82 11.85
CA GLU A 186 6.85 -11.62 10.46
C GLU A 186 7.73 -12.41 9.48
N ARG A 187 9.06 -12.31 9.64
CA ARG A 187 9.99 -13.07 8.78
C ARG A 187 9.78 -14.58 8.92
N ALA A 188 9.59 -15.06 10.14
CA ALA A 188 9.31 -16.47 10.40
C ALA A 188 8.00 -16.94 9.75
N ALA A 189 6.92 -16.16 9.89
CA ALA A 189 5.63 -16.46 9.27
C ALA A 189 5.74 -16.52 7.74
N LYS A 190 6.33 -15.49 7.12
CA LYS A 190 6.51 -15.43 5.66
C LYS A 190 7.40 -16.58 5.15
N SER A 191 8.51 -16.85 5.84
CA SER A 191 9.41 -17.94 5.46
C SER A 191 8.77 -19.32 5.55
N ALA A 192 7.88 -19.53 6.53
CA ALA A 192 7.23 -20.82 6.74
C ALA A 192 6.06 -21.06 5.77
N LEU A 193 5.34 -19.99 5.41
CA LEU A 193 4.06 -20.10 4.70
C LEU A 193 4.15 -19.77 3.21
N ARG A 194 5.20 -19.08 2.73
CA ARG A 194 5.35 -18.71 1.32
C ARG A 194 5.20 -19.92 0.39
N GLN A 195 4.26 -19.83 -0.53
CA GLN A 195 4.00 -20.84 -1.56
C GLN A 195 4.22 -20.28 -2.96
N GLY A 196 4.68 -21.12 -3.89
CA GLY A 196 4.92 -20.75 -5.28
C GLY A 196 6.34 -20.25 -5.57
N SER A 197 6.49 -19.62 -6.73
CA SER A 197 7.73 -19.05 -7.29
C SER A 197 7.72 -17.51 -7.22
N ALA A 198 8.72 -16.85 -7.80
CA ALA A 198 8.83 -15.39 -7.83
C ALA A 198 7.69 -14.70 -8.62
N ASP A 199 7.01 -15.43 -9.51
CA ASP A 199 5.92 -14.90 -10.36
C ASP A 199 4.55 -14.92 -9.65
N ASP A 200 4.50 -15.42 -8.41
CA ASP A 200 3.27 -15.60 -7.64
C ASP A 200 3.16 -14.58 -6.49
N LEU A 201 1.93 -14.13 -6.21
CA LEU A 201 1.60 -13.21 -5.12
C LEU A 201 1.21 -13.99 -3.87
N ASN A 202 1.77 -13.61 -2.72
CA ASN A 202 1.40 -14.17 -1.42
C ASN A 202 0.85 -13.05 -0.53
N ILE A 203 -0.38 -13.20 -0.07
CA ILE A 203 -1.07 -12.24 0.80
C ILE A 203 -1.14 -12.83 2.20
N TYR A 204 -0.68 -12.06 3.20
CA TYR A 204 -0.70 -12.46 4.61
C TYR A 204 -1.64 -11.55 5.36
N THR A 205 -2.68 -12.11 5.99
CA THR A 205 -3.56 -11.35 6.88
C THR A 205 -3.26 -11.72 8.33
N ALA A 206 -3.09 -10.71 9.16
CA ALA A 206 -2.91 -10.84 10.61
C ALA A 206 -3.53 -9.61 11.30
N ASN A 207 -3.68 -9.65 12.61
CA ASN A 207 -4.05 -8.48 13.40
C ASN A 207 -2.79 -7.66 13.70
N ILE A 208 -2.29 -6.97 12.67
CA ILE A 208 -1.07 -6.18 12.73
C ILE A 208 -1.38 -4.93 13.56
N GLY A 209 -0.83 -4.83 14.77
CA GLY A 209 -1.00 -3.66 15.62
C GLY A 209 -0.40 -2.39 15.03
N GLY A 210 -0.73 -1.23 15.59
CA GLY A 210 -0.09 0.05 15.24
C GLY A 210 -0.88 0.98 14.29
N GLY A 211 -2.19 0.77 14.14
CA GLY A 211 -3.04 1.61 13.28
C GLY A 211 -2.86 1.35 11.79
N LEU A 212 -2.23 0.24 11.45
CA LEU A 212 -2.00 -0.23 10.08
C LEU A 212 -3.11 -1.18 9.63
N LEU A 213 -4.38 -0.76 9.76
CA LEU A 213 -5.55 -1.40 9.16
C LEU A 213 -6.63 -0.34 8.88
#